data_AF-A0A8S3EDV3-F1
#
_entry.id   AF-A0A8S3EDV3-F1
#
_cell.length_a   1.000
_cell.length_b   1.000
_cell.length_c   1.000
_cell.angle_alpha   90.00
_cell.angle_beta   90.00
_cell.angle_gamma   90.00
#
_symmetry.space_group_name_H-M   'P 1'
#
loop_
_entity.id
_entity.type
_entity.pdbx_description
1 polymer ?
#
loop_
_entity_poly.entity_id
_entity_poly.type
_entity_poly.pdbx_seq_one_letter_code
_entity_poly.pdbx_strand_id
1 'polypeptide(L)' 'YHGPNQAHGLCFSVRKNVPPPPSLQNMYKELKADIPDFVIPTHGTLLGWAKQGVLLLNA' A
#
# COMPACT_ATOMS: atom_id res chain seq x y z
N TYR A 1 4.66 -6.78 -9.26
CA TYR A 1 3.68 -6.28 -10.25
C TYR A 1 4.23 -6.47 -11.65
N HIS A 2 3.39 -6.91 -12.59
CA HIS A 2 3.79 -7.22 -13.97
C HIS A 2 3.47 -6.10 -14.98
N GLY A 3 2.76 -5.03 -14.56
CA GLY A 3 2.42 -3.90 -15.41
C GLY A 3 3.49 -2.80 -15.41
N PRO A 4 3.77 -2.15 -16.56
CA PRO A 4 4.70 -1.02 -16.61
C PRO A 4 4.25 0.12 -15.68
N ASN A 5 5.21 0.72 -14.95
CA ASN A 5 5.01 1.81 -13.98
C ASN A 5 4.20 1.51 -12.70
N GLN A 6 3.79 0.26 -12.45
CA GLN A 6 3.07 -0.08 -11.21
C GLN A 6 4.00 -0.26 -10.01
N ALA A 7 5.14 -0.92 -10.20
CA ALA A 7 6.11 -1.16 -9.13
C ALA A 7 7.09 0.01 -8.97
N HIS A 8 7.48 0.28 -7.72
CA HIS A 8 8.52 1.26 -7.37
C HIS A 8 9.47 0.75 -6.28
N GLY A 9 9.64 -0.59 -6.19
CA GLY A 9 10.61 -1.22 -5.29
C GLY A 9 10.12 -1.54 -3.88
N LEU A 10 8.87 -1.22 -3.53
CA LEU A 10 8.23 -1.57 -2.26
C LEU A 10 7.18 -2.67 -2.48
N CYS A 11 7.18 -3.72 -1.64
CA CYS A 11 6.16 -4.77 -1.67
C CYS A 11 4.76 -4.19 -1.44
N PHE A 12 3.76 -4.67 -2.20
CA PHE A 12 2.36 -4.22 -2.20
C PHE A 12 2.09 -2.75 -2.57
N SER A 13 3.12 -1.91 -2.64
CA SER A 13 2.95 -0.49 -2.90
C SER A 13 2.92 -0.17 -4.39
N VAL A 14 2.00 0.71 -4.76
CA VAL A 14 1.93 1.31 -6.10
C VAL A 14 2.10 2.83 -6.03
N ARG A 15 2.40 3.47 -7.17
CA ARG A 15 2.52 4.94 -7.26
C ARG A 15 1.18 5.62 -6.96
N LYS A 16 1.20 6.88 -6.52
CA LYS A 16 -0.02 7.63 -6.11
C LYS A 16 -1.14 7.68 -7.16
N ASN A 17 -0.78 7.67 -8.45
CA ASN A 17 -1.74 7.75 -9.56
C ASN A 17 -2.18 6.37 -10.07
N VAL A 18 -1.75 5.29 -9.40
CA VAL A 18 -2.16 3.92 -9.71
C VAL A 18 -3.19 3.49 -8.67
N PRO A 19 -4.36 2.98 -9.08
CA PRO A 19 -5.35 2.45 -8.15
C PRO A 19 -4.74 1.39 -7.24
N PRO A 20 -5.08 1.36 -5.94
CA PRO A 20 -4.65 0.30 -5.05
C PRO A 20 -5.05 -1.07 -5.61
N PRO A 21 -4.12 -2.02 -5.72
CA PRO A 21 -4.41 -3.38 -6.19
C PRO A 21 -5.28 -4.14 -5.17
N PRO A 22 -5.98 -5.22 -5.56
CA PRO A 22 -6.94 -5.91 -4.69
C PRO A 22 -6.36 -6.34 -3.34
N SER A 23 -5.12 -6.85 -3.31
CA SER A 23 -4.44 -7.22 -2.06
C SER A 23 -4.24 -6.04 -1.10
N LEU A 24 -3.87 -4.87 -1.63
CA LEU A 24 -3.70 -3.66 -0.82
C LEU A 24 -5.05 -3.10 -0.33
N GLN A 25 -6.11 -3.21 -1.15
CA GLN A 25 -7.45 -2.86 -0.71
C GLN A 25 -7.93 -3.73 0.45
N ASN A 26 -7.59 -5.03 0.44
CA ASN A 26 -7.91 -5.92 1.55
C ASN A 26 -7.14 -5.53 2.80
N MET A 27 -5.84 -5.23 2.72
CA MET A 27 -5.07 -4.71 3.86
C MET A 27 -5.71 -3.44 4.46
N TYR A 28 -6.16 -2.50 3.63
CA TYR A 28 -6.84 -1.30 4.11
C TYR A 28 -8.17 -1.57 4.78
N LYS A 29 -8.93 -2.58 4.35
CA LYS A 29 -10.19 -3.00 5.01
C LYS A 29 -9.92 -3.57 6.40
N GLU A 30 -8.93 -4.46 6.52
CA GLU A 30 -8.52 -5.02 7.82
C GLU A 30 -8.05 -3.91 8.78
N LEU A 31 -7.19 -3.00 8.31
CA LEU A 31 -6.75 -1.86 9.12
C LEU A 31 -7.90 -0.94 9.57
N LYS A 32 -8.92 -0.76 8.72
CA LYS A 32 -10.09 0.05 9.09
C LYS A 32 -10.96 -0.64 10.14
N ALA A 33 -11.02 -1.96 10.14
CA ALA A 33 -11.73 -2.74 11.14
C ALA A 33 -10.99 -2.75 12.48
N ASP A 34 -9.65 -2.86 12.46
CA ASP A 34 -8.82 -3.00 13.66
C ASP A 34 -8.47 -1.67 14.34
N ILE A 35 -8.31 -0.59 13.56
CA ILE A 35 -7.86 0.71 14.06
C ILE A 35 -8.99 1.73 13.85
N PRO A 36 -9.72 2.13 14.92
CA PRO A 36 -10.89 3.00 14.80
C PRO A 36 -10.65 4.29 14.00
N ASP A 37 -9.51 4.93 14.27
CA ASP A 37 -9.10 6.22 13.67
C ASP A 37 -8.41 6.07 12.30
N PHE A 38 -8.22 4.86 11.81
CA PHE A 38 -7.64 4.66 10.49
C PHE A 38 -8.60 5.14 9.41
N VAL A 39 -8.09 5.92 8.46
CA VAL A 39 -8.83 6.36 7.28
C VAL A 39 -8.16 5.76 6.05
N ILE A 40 -8.95 5.03 5.25
CA ILE A 40 -8.46 4.38 4.04
C ILE A 40 -7.93 5.45 3.07
N PRO A 41 -6.63 5.42 2.70
CA PRO A 41 -6.07 6.38 1.76
C PRO A 41 -6.68 6.21 0.36
N THR A 42 -6.78 7.30 -0.39
CA THR A 42 -7.20 7.30 -1.80
C THR A 42 -6.11 6.83 -2.77
N HIS A 43 -4.95 6.40 -2.25
CA HIS A 43 -3.78 6.00 -3.03
C HIS A 43 -3.14 4.70 -2.52
N GLY A 44 -2.39 4.03 -3.39
CA GLY A 44 -1.70 2.78 -3.02
C GLY A 44 -0.24 2.92 -2.62
N THR A 45 0.25 4.15 -2.34
CA THR A 45 1.65 4.33 -1.93
C THR A 45 1.83 4.06 -0.43
N LEU A 46 2.79 3.19 -0.09
CA LEU A 46 3.17 2.82 1.27
C LEU A 46 4.48 3.49 1.69
N LEU A 47 4.90 4.55 0.98
CA LEU A 47 6.12 5.31 1.31
C LEU A 47 6.08 5.87 2.74
N GLY A 48 4.89 6.21 3.23
CA GLY A 48 4.70 6.67 4.62
C GLY A 48 5.10 5.62 5.65
N TRP A 49 4.83 4.33 5.37
CA TRP A 49 5.20 3.22 6.24
C TRP A 49 6.70 2.94 6.16
N ALA A 50 7.26 2.93 4.94
CA ALA A 50 8.70 2.76 4.74
C ALA A 50 9.51 3.82 5.51
N LYS A 51 9.07 5.09 5.50
CA LYS A 51 9.70 6.18 6.25
C LYS A 51 9.63 6.01 7.78
N GLN A 52 8.66 5.24 8.28
CA GLN A 52 8.51 4.94 9.70
C GLN A 52 9.25 3.66 10.12
N GLY A 53 10.04 3.06 9.23
CA GLY A 53 10.82 1.85 9.52
C GLY A 53 10.08 0.55 9.22
N VAL A 54 8.91 0.58 8.55
CA VAL A 54 8.24 -0.64 8.10
C VAL A 54 8.95 -1.19 6.87
N LEU A 55 9.59 -2.36 7.03
CA LEU A 55 10.27 -3.05 5.95
C LEU A 55 9.26 -3.74 5.02
N LEU A 56 9.24 -3.34 3.75
CA LEU A 56 8.33 -3.87 2.71
C LEU A 56 9.12 -4.54 1.58
N LEU A 57 9.69 -5.71 1.87
CA LEU A 57 10.54 -6.47 0.93
C LEU A 57 9.70 -7.42 0.05
N ASN A 58 10.03 -7.50 -1.24
CA ASN A 58 9.53 -8.56 -2.13
C ASN A 58 10.51 -9.74 -2.07
N ALA A 59 9.99 -10.98 -2.05
CA ALA A 59 10.78 -12.20 -2.19
C ALA A 59 11.06 -12.52 -3.67
#